data_AF-A0A978TFD9-F1
#
_entry.id   AF-A0A978TFD9-F1
#
_cell.length_a   1.000
_cell.length_b   1.000
_cell.length_c   1.000
_cell.angle_alpha   90.00
_cell.angle_beta   90.00
_cell.angle_gamma   90.00
#
_symmetry.space_group_name_H-M   'P 1'
#
loop_
_entity.id
_entity.type
_entity.pdbx_description
1 polymer ?
#
loop_
_entity_poly.entity_id
_entity_poly.type
_entity_poly.pdbx_seq_one_letter_code
_entity_poly.pdbx_strand_id
1 'polypeptide(L)'
;MKDQFKFDLAMYTAYSQAAIPPRRAIKNPTVLGDSVLRLIKAIVAKRGDFSYRNLARLFLEQTKAIRYETFKTYLPRYLLYQVSGTPIAAQIDDHLKTRLDSLYTDFDDQPLDTSLLLRTCNRIIDYLMTEDQEVPSPLFSLVLSQGNALTLAIILLKLVLISRSSQLYLEVRIADLIRYYEQFPRNQCQWVINFLEVFQVTFAIHAENIEYSLVRIDGLDVATPPPLIRSWEDLEAFRVFSQRMRLSPVDFDTLSR
;
A
#
# COMPACT_ATOMS: atom_id res chain seq x y z
N MET A 1 10.49 5.64 -15.60
CA MET A 1 9.41 6.49 -15.06
C MET A 1 9.20 6.30 -13.56
N LYS A 2 9.02 5.06 -13.04
CA LYS A 2 8.83 4.82 -11.59
C LYS A 2 9.99 5.29 -10.70
N ASP A 3 11.23 5.10 -11.13
CA ASP A 3 12.38 5.48 -10.30
C ASP A 3 12.62 6.99 -10.27
N GLN A 4 12.21 7.71 -11.32
CA GLN A 4 12.18 9.16 -11.34
C GLN A 4 11.18 9.70 -10.32
N PHE A 5 9.94 9.18 -10.31
CA PHE A 5 8.93 9.56 -9.34
C PHE A 5 9.36 9.32 -7.89
N LYS A 6 9.95 8.15 -7.59
CA LYS A 6 10.48 7.84 -6.25
C LYS A 6 11.58 8.82 -5.83
N PHE A 7 12.51 9.11 -6.74
CA PHE A 7 13.59 10.06 -6.50
C PHE A 7 13.05 11.48 -6.25
N ASP A 8 12.13 11.94 -7.10
CA ASP A 8 11.51 13.27 -6.98
C ASP A 8 10.70 13.39 -5.68
N LEU A 9 10.00 12.32 -5.27
CA LEU A 9 9.26 12.28 -4.02
C LEU A 9 10.20 12.35 -2.80
N ALA A 10 11.29 11.58 -2.80
CA ALA A 10 12.30 11.62 -1.75
C ALA A 10 12.98 13.00 -1.64
N MET A 11 13.33 13.59 -2.79
CA MET A 11 13.87 14.96 -2.85
C MET A 11 12.85 15.96 -2.31
N TYR A 12 11.60 15.92 -2.77
CA TYR A 12 10.58 16.83 -2.26
C TYR A 12 10.39 16.69 -0.74
N THR A 13 10.37 15.48 -0.18
CA THR A 13 10.28 15.29 1.28
C THR A 13 11.45 15.87 2.05
N ALA A 14 12.68 15.66 1.57
CA ALA A 14 13.88 16.13 2.26
C ALA A 14 13.97 17.67 2.30
N TYR A 15 13.57 18.33 1.21
CA TYR A 15 13.73 19.78 1.07
C TYR A 15 12.54 20.59 1.56
N SER A 16 11.30 20.09 1.44
CA SER A 16 10.10 20.78 1.95
C SER A 16 10.09 20.92 3.47
N GLN A 17 10.90 20.12 4.16
CA GLN A 17 11.01 20.10 5.61
C GLN A 17 12.37 20.57 6.14
N ALA A 18 13.25 21.04 5.27
CA ALA A 18 14.55 21.60 5.65
C ALA A 18 14.38 22.97 6.34
N ALA A 19 15.18 23.23 7.38
CA ALA A 19 15.20 24.52 8.07
C ALA A 19 15.69 25.68 7.20
N ILE A 20 16.46 25.35 6.14
CA ILE A 20 16.95 26.32 5.15
C ILE A 20 16.26 26.03 3.82
N PRO A 21 15.48 26.98 3.27
CA PRO A 21 14.82 26.78 2.00
C PRO A 21 15.86 26.59 0.88
N PRO A 22 15.70 25.60 -0.01
CA PRO A 22 16.65 25.36 -1.09
C PRO A 22 16.73 26.54 -2.05
N ARG A 23 17.92 26.77 -2.61
CA ARG A 23 18.16 27.78 -3.68
C ARG A 23 17.30 27.57 -4.94
N ARG A 24 16.73 26.39 -5.14
CA ARG A 24 15.76 26.10 -6.20
C ARG A 24 14.51 25.50 -5.58
N ALA A 25 13.35 26.05 -5.92
CA ALA A 25 12.06 25.49 -5.53
C ALA A 25 11.93 24.07 -6.11
N ILE A 26 11.90 23.05 -5.25
CA ILE A 26 11.64 21.67 -5.67
C ILE A 26 10.14 21.54 -5.89
N LYS A 27 9.75 21.19 -7.11
CA LYS A 27 8.34 21.02 -7.48
C LYS A 27 7.80 19.74 -6.85
N ASN A 28 6.60 19.81 -6.30
CA ASN A 28 5.89 18.63 -5.81
C ASN A 28 5.58 17.69 -7.00
N PRO A 29 5.99 16.40 -6.94
CA PRO A 29 5.74 15.45 -8.03
C PRO A 29 4.30 14.94 -8.09
N THR A 30 3.45 15.33 -7.13
CA THR A 30 2.04 14.92 -7.02
C THR A 30 1.10 16.10 -7.24
N VAL A 31 -0.14 15.82 -7.68
CA VAL A 31 -1.21 16.82 -7.78
C VAL A 31 -1.75 17.22 -6.39
N LEU A 32 -1.39 16.46 -5.35
CA LEU A 32 -1.86 16.65 -3.97
C LEU A 32 -1.32 17.91 -3.28
N GLY A 33 -0.29 18.57 -3.84
CA GLY A 33 0.35 19.72 -3.19
C GLY A 33 0.83 19.34 -1.78
N ASP A 34 0.79 20.27 -0.83
CA ASP A 34 1.33 20.07 0.52
C ASP A 34 0.68 18.92 1.30
N SER A 35 -0.51 18.46 0.87
CA SER A 35 -1.18 17.31 1.47
C SER A 35 -0.42 15.99 1.25
N VAL A 36 0.52 15.94 0.30
CA VAL A 36 1.40 14.76 0.10
C VAL A 36 2.26 14.49 1.33
N LEU A 37 2.74 15.52 2.05
CA LEU A 37 3.53 15.32 3.26
C LEU A 37 2.69 14.71 4.38
N ARG A 38 1.43 15.15 4.50
CA ARG A 38 0.47 14.57 5.44
C ARG A 38 0.18 13.12 5.12
N LEU A 39 0.02 12.79 3.83
CA LEU A 39 -0.16 11.43 3.35
C LEU A 39 1.06 10.55 3.67
N ILE A 40 2.27 11.02 3.41
CA ILE A 40 3.50 10.27 3.71
C ILE A 40 3.61 10.01 5.21
N LYS A 41 3.35 11.02 6.05
CA LYS A 41 3.29 10.85 7.51
C LYS A 41 2.25 9.81 7.92
N ALA A 42 1.04 9.86 7.36
CA ALA A 42 0.00 8.89 7.64
C ALA A 42 0.39 7.46 7.22
N ILE A 43 1.05 7.29 6.07
CA ILE A 43 1.52 5.97 5.59
C ILE A 43 2.61 5.42 6.51
N VAL A 44 3.61 6.23 6.86
CA VAL A 44 4.71 5.80 7.73
C VAL A 44 4.21 5.51 9.15
N ALA A 45 3.28 6.30 9.68
CA ALA A 45 2.65 6.06 10.97
C ALA A 45 1.79 4.78 10.98
N LYS A 46 1.00 4.54 9.92
CA LYS A 46 0.17 3.33 9.76
C LYS A 46 0.97 2.05 9.54
N ARG A 47 2.30 2.13 9.34
CA ARG A 47 3.18 0.96 9.29
C ARG A 47 3.11 0.18 10.61
N GLY A 48 2.89 0.84 11.76
CA GLY A 48 2.94 0.21 13.08
C GLY A 48 4.33 -0.30 13.44
N ASP A 49 4.42 -1.19 14.43
CA ASP A 49 5.70 -1.71 14.94
C ASP A 49 6.45 -2.62 13.94
N PHE A 50 5.72 -3.19 12.97
CA PHE A 50 6.27 -4.10 11.97
C PHE A 50 6.09 -3.54 10.55
N SER A 51 7.17 -3.54 9.75
CA SER A 51 7.04 -3.17 8.34
C SER A 51 6.07 -4.11 7.60
N TYR A 52 5.32 -3.59 6.62
CA TYR A 52 4.44 -4.43 5.80
C TYR A 52 5.18 -5.59 5.12
N ARG A 53 6.49 -5.43 4.83
CA ARG A 53 7.34 -6.51 4.32
C ARG A 53 7.54 -7.61 5.36
N ASN A 54 7.82 -7.24 6.61
CA ASN A 54 7.98 -8.21 7.70
C ASN A 54 6.66 -8.97 7.92
N LEU A 55 5.52 -8.26 7.91
CA LEU A 55 4.20 -8.89 8.02
C LEU A 55 3.91 -9.84 6.84
N ALA A 56 4.23 -9.44 5.60
CA ALA A 56 4.09 -10.31 4.43
C ALA A 56 4.96 -11.56 4.54
N ARG A 57 6.22 -11.42 4.97
CA ARG A 57 7.12 -12.55 5.19
C ARG A 57 6.56 -13.50 6.25
N LEU A 58 6.14 -12.98 7.40
CA LEU A 58 5.56 -13.80 8.47
C LEU A 58 4.29 -14.53 8.00
N PHE A 59 3.42 -13.84 7.27
CA PHE A 59 2.21 -14.44 6.70
C PHE A 59 2.53 -15.57 5.72
N LEU A 60 3.50 -15.37 4.83
CA LEU A 60 3.94 -16.42 3.90
C LEU A 60 4.52 -17.63 4.66
N GLU A 61 5.38 -17.41 5.66
CA GLU A 61 5.91 -18.52 6.48
C GLU A 61 4.80 -19.30 7.19
N GLN A 62 3.78 -18.62 7.70
CA GLN A 62 2.62 -19.26 8.37
C GLN A 62 1.69 -20.01 7.41
N THR A 63 1.76 -19.74 6.10
CA THR A 63 0.82 -20.29 5.11
C THR A 63 1.44 -21.32 4.17
N LYS A 64 2.75 -21.61 4.27
CA LYS A 64 3.47 -22.55 3.38
C LYS A 64 2.94 -23.98 3.33
N ALA A 65 2.30 -24.46 4.40
CA ALA A 65 1.89 -25.87 4.53
C ALA A 65 0.42 -26.02 4.92
N ILE A 66 -0.38 -24.96 4.79
CA ILE A 66 -1.81 -25.02 5.09
C ILE A 66 -2.61 -25.39 3.84
N ARG A 67 -3.79 -25.96 4.07
CA ARG A 67 -4.79 -26.18 3.03
C ARG A 67 -5.27 -24.85 2.44
N TYR A 68 -5.64 -24.87 1.17
CA TYR A 68 -6.13 -23.68 0.47
C TYR A 68 -7.36 -23.08 1.15
N GLU A 69 -8.29 -23.90 1.62
CA GLU A 69 -9.47 -23.45 2.37
C GLU A 69 -9.10 -22.61 3.61
N THR A 70 -8.09 -23.07 4.36
CA THR A 70 -7.59 -22.35 5.54
C THR A 70 -6.91 -21.04 5.13
N PHE A 71 -6.16 -21.06 4.03
CA PHE A 71 -5.56 -19.85 3.46
C PHE A 71 -6.61 -18.80 3.09
N LYS A 72 -7.71 -19.20 2.43
CA LYS A 72 -8.83 -18.31 2.09
C LYS A 72 -9.40 -17.60 3.32
N THR A 73 -9.45 -18.29 4.46
CA THR A 73 -9.92 -17.71 5.74
C THR A 73 -8.92 -16.71 6.35
N TYR A 74 -7.62 -16.96 6.22
CA TYR A 74 -6.58 -16.12 6.83
C TYR A 74 -6.25 -14.88 5.99
N LEU A 75 -6.43 -14.95 4.68
CA LEU A 75 -6.03 -13.89 3.77
C LEU A 75 -6.76 -12.55 4.03
N PRO A 76 -8.10 -12.47 4.16
CA PRO A 76 -8.78 -11.22 4.52
C PRO A 76 -8.30 -10.64 5.85
N ARG A 77 -8.07 -11.50 6.85
CA ARG A 77 -7.57 -11.10 8.18
C ARG A 77 -6.20 -10.44 8.07
N TYR A 78 -5.28 -11.01 7.28
CA TYR A 78 -3.97 -10.44 7.02
C TYR A 78 -4.05 -9.08 6.30
N LEU A 79 -4.86 -9.01 5.23
CA LEU A 79 -5.03 -7.78 4.45
C LEU A 79 -5.55 -6.65 5.33
N LEU A 80 -6.50 -6.94 6.22
CA LEU A 80 -7.17 -5.97 7.06
C LEU A 80 -6.53 -5.74 8.44
N TYR A 81 -5.44 -6.45 8.78
CA TYR A 81 -4.81 -6.50 10.11
C TYR A 81 -4.50 -5.14 10.81
N GLN A 82 -4.50 -4.00 10.11
CA GLN A 82 -4.23 -2.67 10.70
C GLN A 82 -5.28 -1.62 10.35
N VAL A 83 -6.31 -2.03 9.60
CA VAL A 83 -7.44 -1.19 9.20
C VAL A 83 -8.77 -1.75 9.73
N SER A 84 -8.70 -2.86 10.48
CA SER A 84 -9.81 -3.50 11.16
C SER A 84 -10.49 -2.55 12.15
N GLY A 85 -11.81 -2.73 12.34
CA GLY A 85 -12.62 -1.90 13.24
C GLY A 85 -13.25 -0.67 12.59
N THR A 86 -13.00 -0.41 11.30
CA THR A 86 -13.74 0.61 10.54
C THR A 86 -14.95 -0.01 9.81
N PRO A 87 -16.05 0.73 9.60
CA PRO A 87 -17.20 0.22 8.84
C PRO A 87 -16.83 -0.26 7.44
N ILE A 88 -15.93 0.46 6.76
CA ILE A 88 -15.46 0.08 5.43
C ILE A 88 -14.62 -1.20 5.45
N ALA A 89 -13.82 -1.43 6.49
CA ALA A 89 -13.05 -2.66 6.62
C ALA A 89 -13.95 -3.87 6.82
N ALA A 90 -15.06 -3.73 7.56
CA ALA A 90 -16.06 -4.79 7.68
C ALA A 90 -16.72 -5.11 6.32
N GLN A 91 -17.09 -4.09 5.55
CA GLN A 91 -17.65 -4.27 4.20
C GLN A 91 -16.66 -4.96 3.25
N ILE A 92 -15.38 -4.59 3.29
CA ILE A 92 -14.33 -5.26 2.51
C ILE A 92 -14.16 -6.71 2.98
N ASP A 93 -14.13 -6.96 4.30
CA ASP A 93 -13.97 -8.29 4.87
C ASP A 93 -15.09 -9.23 4.42
N ASP A 94 -16.35 -8.79 4.56
CA ASP A 94 -17.52 -9.56 4.16
C ASP A 94 -17.53 -9.84 2.65
N HIS A 95 -17.19 -8.84 1.84
CA HIS A 95 -17.09 -9.00 0.40
C HIS A 95 -16.00 -10.03 0.03
N LEU A 96 -14.81 -9.90 0.60
CA LEU A 96 -13.69 -10.80 0.31
C LEU A 96 -13.97 -12.22 0.79
N LYS A 97 -14.55 -12.40 1.99
CA LYS A 97 -14.94 -13.72 2.50
C LYS A 97 -15.93 -14.39 1.57
N THR A 98 -16.98 -13.67 1.15
CA THR A 98 -18.00 -14.19 0.24
C THR A 98 -17.39 -14.62 -1.11
N ARG A 99 -16.54 -13.77 -1.69
CA ARG A 99 -15.90 -14.07 -2.99
C ARG A 99 -14.86 -15.17 -2.89
N LEU A 100 -14.14 -15.26 -1.77
CA LEU A 100 -13.13 -16.31 -1.57
C LEU A 100 -13.76 -17.66 -1.29
N ASP A 101 -14.84 -17.73 -0.51
CA ASP A 101 -15.49 -19.00 -0.14
C ASP A 101 -15.75 -19.90 -1.38
N SER A 102 -16.29 -19.30 -2.44
CA SER A 102 -16.57 -19.96 -3.73
C SER A 102 -15.39 -20.03 -4.71
N LEU A 103 -14.25 -19.42 -4.39
CA LEU A 103 -13.10 -19.38 -5.29
C LEU A 103 -12.32 -20.70 -5.24
N TYR A 104 -12.14 -21.30 -6.43
CA TYR A 104 -11.31 -22.49 -6.66
C TYR A 104 -11.54 -23.64 -5.67
N THR A 105 -12.80 -23.94 -5.36
CA THR A 105 -13.20 -24.95 -4.35
C THR A 105 -12.60 -26.34 -4.59
N ASP A 106 -12.34 -26.70 -5.85
CA ASP A 106 -11.69 -27.98 -6.21
C ASP A 106 -10.26 -28.13 -5.65
N PHE A 107 -9.68 -27.02 -5.18
CA PHE A 107 -8.35 -26.96 -4.58
C PHE A 107 -8.38 -26.84 -3.05
N ASP A 108 -9.55 -26.83 -2.41
CA ASP A 108 -9.70 -26.54 -0.97
C ASP A 108 -8.93 -27.49 -0.06
N ASP A 109 -8.91 -28.77 -0.41
CA ASP A 109 -8.15 -29.81 0.29
C ASP A 109 -6.66 -29.83 -0.08
N GLN A 110 -6.24 -29.10 -1.10
CA GLN A 110 -4.87 -29.09 -1.60
C GLN A 110 -3.99 -28.13 -0.78
N PRO A 111 -2.69 -28.42 -0.63
CA PRO A 111 -1.76 -27.46 -0.05
C PRO A 111 -1.66 -26.21 -0.91
N LEU A 112 -1.53 -25.05 -0.26
CA LEU A 112 -1.28 -23.80 -0.97
C LEU A 112 0.07 -23.85 -1.71
N ASP A 113 0.03 -23.71 -3.02
CA ASP A 113 1.22 -23.52 -3.84
C ASP A 113 1.33 -22.08 -4.37
N THR A 114 2.48 -21.75 -4.97
CA THR A 114 2.77 -20.42 -5.52
C THR A 114 1.83 -20.03 -6.67
N SER A 115 1.36 -21.00 -7.47
CA SER A 115 0.45 -20.76 -8.59
C SER A 115 -0.94 -20.39 -8.08
N LEU A 116 -1.45 -21.12 -7.10
CA LEU A 116 -2.74 -20.89 -6.47
C LEU A 116 -2.73 -19.58 -5.67
N LEU A 117 -1.63 -19.27 -4.98
CA LEU A 117 -1.41 -17.97 -4.35
C LEU A 117 -1.49 -16.82 -5.37
N LEU A 118 -0.77 -16.92 -6.49
CA LEU A 118 -0.79 -15.91 -7.57
C LEU A 118 -2.19 -15.73 -8.15
N ARG A 119 -2.85 -16.83 -8.53
CA ARG A 119 -4.21 -16.79 -9.10
C ARG A 119 -5.21 -16.19 -8.12
N THR A 120 -5.08 -16.50 -6.84
CA THR A 120 -5.94 -15.94 -5.79
C THR A 120 -5.70 -14.45 -5.60
N CYS A 121 -4.43 -14.01 -5.56
CA CYS A 121 -4.09 -12.59 -5.43
C CYS A 121 -4.62 -11.77 -6.62
N ASN A 122 -4.47 -12.27 -7.85
CA ASN A 122 -5.00 -11.61 -9.04
C ASN A 122 -6.53 -11.48 -8.99
N ARG A 123 -7.24 -12.53 -8.54
CA ARG A 123 -8.70 -12.47 -8.38
C ARG A 123 -9.15 -11.47 -7.32
N ILE A 124 -8.42 -11.36 -6.22
CA ILE A 124 -8.71 -10.33 -5.22
C ILE A 124 -8.48 -8.93 -5.78
N ILE A 125 -7.43 -8.73 -6.59
CA ILE A 125 -7.23 -7.45 -7.29
C ILE A 125 -8.45 -7.13 -8.16
N ASP A 126 -8.99 -8.11 -8.90
CA ASP A 126 -10.22 -7.91 -9.70
C ASP A 126 -11.40 -7.49 -8.81
N TYR A 127 -11.68 -8.23 -7.73
CA TYR A 127 -12.77 -7.92 -6.80
C TYR A 127 -12.65 -6.52 -6.17
N LEU A 128 -11.41 -6.12 -5.83
CA LEU A 128 -11.13 -4.82 -5.24
C LEU A 128 -11.12 -3.66 -6.24
N MET A 129 -10.93 -3.93 -7.54
CA MET A 129 -10.74 -2.88 -8.55
C MET A 129 -11.69 -2.96 -9.72
N THR A 130 -11.64 -4.05 -10.51
CA THR A 130 -12.30 -4.17 -11.81
C THR A 130 -12.75 -5.62 -11.99
N GLU A 131 -13.93 -5.97 -11.46
CA GLU A 131 -14.39 -7.36 -11.38
C GLU A 131 -14.63 -7.95 -12.79
N ASP A 132 -15.24 -7.17 -13.68
CA ASP A 132 -15.50 -7.55 -15.07
C ASP A 132 -14.37 -7.09 -16.03
N GLN A 133 -13.25 -6.61 -15.49
CA GLN A 133 -12.10 -6.07 -16.23
C GLN A 133 -12.36 -4.84 -17.11
N GLU A 134 -13.62 -4.45 -17.29
CA GLU A 134 -14.04 -3.29 -18.08
C GLU A 134 -14.51 -2.11 -17.22
N VAL A 135 -15.21 -2.40 -16.12
CA VAL A 135 -15.88 -1.41 -15.27
C VAL A 135 -15.37 -1.52 -13.83
N PRO A 136 -15.17 -0.39 -13.13
CA PRO A 136 -14.80 -0.38 -11.72
C PRO A 136 -15.78 -1.22 -10.88
N SER A 137 -15.25 -2.04 -9.98
CA SER A 137 -16.11 -2.86 -9.13
C SER A 137 -16.99 -1.99 -8.22
N PRO A 138 -18.18 -2.47 -7.82
CA PRO A 138 -19.03 -1.73 -6.87
C PRO A 138 -18.29 -1.43 -5.57
N LEU A 139 -17.46 -2.37 -5.10
CA LEU A 139 -16.64 -2.18 -3.91
C LEU A 139 -15.58 -1.07 -4.11
N PHE A 140 -14.92 -1.03 -5.26
CA PHE A 140 -13.97 0.03 -5.60
C PHE A 140 -14.62 1.42 -5.49
N SER A 141 -15.75 1.59 -6.14
CA SER A 141 -16.50 2.86 -6.15
C SER A 141 -16.99 3.25 -4.75
N LEU A 142 -17.44 2.27 -3.96
CA LEU A 142 -17.88 2.47 -2.58
C LEU A 142 -16.74 2.93 -1.67
N VAL A 143 -15.59 2.24 -1.72
CA VAL A 143 -14.42 2.56 -0.89
C VAL A 143 -13.92 3.98 -1.20
N LEU A 144 -13.84 4.34 -2.49
CA LEU A 144 -13.33 5.65 -2.88
C LEU A 144 -14.31 6.79 -2.63
N SER A 145 -15.61 6.58 -2.82
CA SER A 145 -16.63 7.60 -2.51
C SER A 145 -16.69 7.96 -1.02
N GLN A 146 -16.31 7.02 -0.14
CA GLN A 146 -16.16 7.25 1.30
C GLN A 146 -14.77 7.81 1.70
N GLY A 147 -13.90 8.14 0.75
CA GLY A 147 -12.57 8.71 1.01
C GLY A 147 -11.52 7.72 1.51
N ASN A 148 -11.76 6.41 1.39
CA ASN A 148 -10.87 5.36 1.92
C ASN A 148 -9.78 4.91 0.94
N ALA A 149 -9.28 5.84 0.11
CA ALA A 149 -8.26 5.58 -0.90
C ALA A 149 -6.97 4.96 -0.32
N LEU A 150 -6.53 5.45 0.84
CA LEU A 150 -5.33 4.92 1.51
C LEU A 150 -5.51 3.49 1.99
N THR A 151 -6.69 3.15 2.52
CA THR A 151 -7.00 1.78 2.96
C THR A 151 -6.90 0.81 1.78
N LEU A 152 -7.49 1.16 0.63
CA LEU A 152 -7.41 0.36 -0.58
C LEU A 152 -5.98 0.21 -1.08
N ALA A 153 -5.21 1.30 -1.13
CA ALA A 153 -3.81 1.27 -1.56
C ALA A 153 -2.95 0.36 -0.66
N ILE A 154 -3.16 0.38 0.66
CA ILE A 154 -2.45 -0.50 1.60
C ILE A 154 -2.82 -1.97 1.36
N ILE A 155 -4.09 -2.29 1.13
CA ILE A 155 -4.54 -3.66 0.85
C ILE A 155 -3.88 -4.19 -0.44
N LEU A 156 -3.88 -3.39 -1.51
CA LEU A 156 -3.24 -3.73 -2.78
C LEU A 156 -1.73 -3.90 -2.63
N LEU A 157 -1.08 -3.05 -1.84
CA LEU A 157 0.34 -3.20 -1.50
C LEU A 157 0.61 -4.53 -0.79
N LYS A 158 -0.19 -4.88 0.22
CA LYS A 158 -0.04 -6.15 0.96
C LYS A 158 -0.19 -7.37 0.04
N LEU A 159 -1.12 -7.35 -0.92
CA LEU A 159 -1.26 -8.40 -1.94
C LEU A 159 0.02 -8.56 -2.77
N VAL A 160 0.59 -7.45 -3.25
CA VAL A 160 1.84 -7.48 -4.02
C VAL A 160 3.02 -7.96 -3.17
N LEU A 161 3.05 -7.66 -1.88
CA LEU A 161 4.12 -8.10 -0.99
C LEU A 161 4.11 -9.61 -0.73
N ILE A 162 2.93 -10.24 -0.68
CA ILE A 162 2.82 -11.70 -0.56
C ILE A 162 2.94 -12.41 -1.92
N SER A 163 2.61 -11.73 -3.01
CA SER A 163 2.70 -12.26 -4.37
C SER A 163 3.28 -11.22 -5.32
N ARG A 164 4.62 -11.16 -5.40
CA ARG A 164 5.34 -10.20 -6.26
C ARG A 164 4.93 -10.32 -7.73
N SER A 165 4.64 -11.53 -8.19
CA SER A 165 4.17 -11.79 -9.56
C SER A 165 2.82 -11.14 -9.89
N SER A 166 2.03 -10.78 -8.87
CA SER A 166 0.76 -10.05 -9.05
C SER A 166 0.97 -8.55 -9.34
N GLN A 167 2.19 -8.02 -9.18
CA GLN A 167 2.45 -6.60 -9.39
C GLN A 167 2.18 -6.17 -10.83
N LEU A 168 2.65 -6.93 -11.81
CA LEU A 168 2.41 -6.61 -13.22
C LEU A 168 0.91 -6.64 -13.53
N TYR A 169 0.19 -7.60 -12.97
CA TYR A 169 -1.27 -7.69 -13.12
C TYR A 169 -1.98 -6.47 -12.54
N LEU A 170 -1.60 -6.05 -11.33
CA LEU A 170 -2.11 -4.83 -10.70
C LEU A 170 -1.87 -3.58 -11.57
N GLU A 171 -0.70 -3.47 -12.17
CA GLU A 171 -0.37 -2.34 -13.05
C GLU A 171 -1.25 -2.31 -14.31
N VAL A 172 -1.55 -3.48 -14.89
CA VAL A 172 -2.51 -3.59 -16.00
C VAL A 172 -3.90 -3.16 -15.55
N ARG A 173 -4.38 -3.61 -14.38
CA ARG A 173 -5.69 -3.21 -13.84
C ARG A 173 -5.77 -1.70 -13.57
N ILE A 174 -4.69 -1.07 -13.11
CA ILE A 174 -4.60 0.39 -12.97
C ILE A 174 -4.70 1.08 -14.33
N ALA A 175 -4.03 0.56 -15.36
CA ALA A 175 -4.10 1.12 -16.71
C ALA A 175 -5.52 1.05 -17.30
N ASP A 176 -6.20 -0.08 -17.10
CA ASP A 176 -7.58 -0.27 -17.55
C ASP A 176 -8.53 0.68 -16.80
N LEU A 177 -8.33 0.87 -15.50
CA LEU A 177 -9.07 1.85 -14.71
C LEU A 177 -8.87 3.28 -15.25
N ILE A 178 -7.63 3.67 -15.55
CA ILE A 178 -7.33 5.00 -16.12
C ILE A 178 -8.07 5.16 -17.45
N ARG A 179 -7.97 4.18 -18.36
CA ARG A 179 -8.66 4.19 -19.65
C ARG A 179 -10.18 4.31 -19.48
N TYR A 180 -10.77 3.61 -18.52
CA TYR A 180 -12.20 3.74 -18.21
C TYR A 180 -12.58 5.16 -17.77
N TYR A 181 -11.74 5.85 -16.98
CA TYR A 181 -12.06 7.20 -16.50
C TYR A 181 -11.69 8.34 -17.46
N GLU A 182 -10.88 8.08 -18.49
CA GLU A 182 -10.53 9.06 -19.52
C GLU A 182 -11.74 9.59 -20.30
N GLN A 183 -12.83 8.80 -20.37
CA GLN A 183 -14.06 9.21 -21.05
C GLN A 183 -14.91 10.23 -20.26
N PHE A 184 -14.60 10.48 -18.99
CA PHE A 184 -15.34 11.40 -18.14
C PHE A 184 -14.56 12.70 -17.91
N PRO A 185 -15.25 13.84 -17.72
CA PRO A 185 -14.58 15.09 -17.43
C PRO A 185 -13.92 15.05 -16.04
N ARG A 186 -12.73 15.66 -15.95
CA ARG A 186 -11.83 15.56 -14.79
C ARG A 186 -12.48 15.86 -13.44
N ASN A 187 -13.41 16.82 -13.40
CA ASN A 187 -14.14 17.21 -12.19
C ASN A 187 -15.02 16.08 -11.61
N GLN A 188 -15.43 15.11 -12.43
CA GLN A 188 -16.22 13.94 -11.99
C GLN A 188 -15.32 12.79 -11.48
N CYS A 189 -14.03 12.82 -11.80
CA CYS A 189 -13.06 11.75 -11.50
C CYS A 189 -12.17 12.05 -10.28
N GLN A 190 -12.48 13.07 -9.49
CA GLN A 190 -11.57 13.59 -8.47
C GLN A 190 -11.16 12.54 -7.42
N TRP A 191 -12.07 11.64 -7.06
CA TRP A 191 -11.84 10.53 -6.11
C TRP A 191 -10.90 9.46 -6.69
N VAL A 192 -11.00 9.15 -7.98
CA VAL A 192 -10.08 8.25 -8.68
C VAL A 192 -8.69 8.87 -8.79
N ILE A 193 -8.63 10.14 -9.20
CA ILE A 193 -7.36 10.88 -9.31
C ILE A 193 -6.67 10.87 -7.95
N ASN A 194 -7.40 11.19 -6.87
CA ASN A 194 -6.89 11.11 -5.52
C ASN A 194 -6.39 9.70 -5.16
N PHE A 195 -7.13 8.65 -5.52
CA PHE A 195 -6.68 7.27 -5.32
C PHE A 195 -5.39 6.95 -6.07
N LEU A 196 -5.25 7.35 -7.34
CA LEU A 196 -4.04 7.09 -8.13
C LEU A 196 -2.81 7.79 -7.51
N GLU A 197 -2.98 9.02 -7.03
CA GLU A 197 -1.91 9.74 -6.32
C GLU A 197 -1.54 9.03 -5.01
N VAL A 198 -2.54 8.65 -4.20
CA VAL A 198 -2.33 7.90 -2.94
C VAL A 198 -1.66 6.56 -3.19
N PHE A 199 -2.07 5.85 -4.25
CA PHE A 199 -1.51 4.59 -4.67
C PHE A 199 -0.03 4.74 -5.03
N GLN A 200 0.30 5.71 -5.90
CA GLN A 200 1.68 5.96 -6.32
C GLN A 200 2.59 6.30 -5.13
N VAL A 201 2.13 7.18 -4.23
CA VAL A 201 2.89 7.56 -3.02
C VAL A 201 3.08 6.35 -2.09
N THR A 202 2.02 5.58 -1.83
CA THR A 202 2.09 4.36 -1.02
C THR A 202 3.11 3.36 -1.55
N PHE A 203 3.06 3.05 -2.85
CA PHE A 203 3.99 2.11 -3.47
C PHE A 203 5.42 2.66 -3.55
N ALA A 204 5.59 3.98 -3.71
CA ALA A 204 6.91 4.61 -3.70
C ALA A 204 7.58 4.54 -2.32
N ILE A 205 6.82 4.80 -1.24
CA ILE A 205 7.31 4.71 0.14
C ILE A 205 7.74 3.28 0.51
N HIS A 206 7.05 2.28 -0.03
CA HIS A 206 7.34 0.89 0.22
C HIS A 206 8.23 0.24 -0.86
N ALA A 207 8.85 1.03 -1.74
CA ALA A 207 9.82 0.55 -2.72
C ALA A 207 11.14 0.07 -2.05
N GLU A 208 11.85 -0.86 -2.68
CA GLU A 208 13.03 -1.52 -2.10
C GLU A 208 14.22 -0.60 -1.83
N ASN A 209 14.27 0.58 -2.47
CA ASN A 209 15.49 1.37 -2.54
C ASN A 209 15.52 2.59 -1.62
N ILE A 210 14.39 2.93 -0.97
CA ILE A 210 14.24 4.13 -0.14
C ILE A 210 13.50 3.77 1.14
N GLU A 211 14.10 4.06 2.28
CA GLU A 211 13.48 3.93 3.59
C GLU A 211 12.94 5.28 4.05
N TYR A 212 11.67 5.31 4.44
CA TYR A 212 11.01 6.48 5.01
C TYR A 212 10.74 6.27 6.50
N SER A 213 11.15 7.23 7.32
CA SER A 213 11.01 7.22 8.78
C SER A 213 10.44 8.54 9.29
N LEU A 214 9.76 8.50 10.44
CA LEU A 214 9.28 9.69 11.13
C LEU A 214 10.19 10.00 12.32
N VAL A 215 10.60 11.26 12.46
CA VAL A 215 11.43 11.75 13.57
C VAL A 215 10.71 12.92 14.23
N ARG A 216 10.51 12.87 15.54
CA ARG A 216 9.91 13.96 16.31
C ARG A 216 10.90 15.11 16.47
N ILE A 217 10.45 16.36 16.31
CA ILE A 217 11.31 17.55 16.46
C ILE A 217 11.31 18.12 17.89
N ASP A 218 10.32 17.78 18.70
CA ASP A 218 10.18 18.41 20.02
C ASP A 218 11.37 18.07 20.94
N GLY A 219 12.00 19.13 21.44
CA GLY A 219 13.17 19.06 22.30
C GLY A 219 12.87 18.37 23.63
N LEU A 220 13.83 17.58 24.09
CA LEU A 220 14.00 17.03 25.45
C LEU A 220 12.70 16.83 26.25
N ASP A 221 12.08 15.66 26.10
CA ASP A 221 11.63 14.91 27.27
C ASP A 221 11.61 13.42 26.93
N VAL A 222 12.71 12.75 27.33
CA VAL A 222 12.96 11.31 27.11
C VAL A 222 12.01 10.43 27.94
N ALA A 223 11.18 11.02 28.81
CA ALA A 223 10.38 10.33 29.81
C ALA A 223 8.92 10.05 29.41
N THR A 224 8.41 10.62 28.30
CA THR A 224 7.04 10.34 27.85
C THR A 224 7.04 9.27 26.76
N PRO A 225 6.34 8.12 26.94
CA PRO A 225 6.16 7.18 25.85
C PRO A 225 5.51 7.90 24.66
N PRO A 226 5.88 7.57 23.41
CA PRO A 226 5.33 8.25 22.25
C PRO A 226 3.79 8.14 22.31
N PRO A 227 3.03 9.25 22.31
CA PRO A 227 1.59 9.21 22.17
C PRO A 227 1.23 8.33 20.98
N LEU A 228 0.25 7.44 21.19
CA LEU A 228 -0.41 6.76 20.10
C LEU A 228 -0.86 7.83 19.12
N ILE A 229 -0.43 7.75 17.86
CA ILE A 229 -0.83 8.67 16.81
C ILE A 229 -2.34 8.44 16.60
N ARG A 230 -3.16 9.32 17.19
CA ARG A 230 -4.63 9.21 17.19
C ARG A 230 -5.26 10.25 16.26
N SER A 231 -4.54 11.32 15.96
CA SER A 231 -4.99 12.43 15.14
C SER A 231 -3.88 12.94 14.21
N TRP A 232 -4.25 13.82 13.28
CA TRP A 232 -3.29 14.48 12.38
C TRP A 232 -2.48 15.58 13.09
N GLU A 233 -3.03 16.18 14.15
CA GLU A 233 -2.35 17.17 14.99
C GLU A 233 -1.11 16.52 15.64
N ASP A 234 -1.22 15.25 16.06
CA ASP A 234 -0.10 14.46 16.59
C ASP A 234 1.02 14.25 15.55
N LEU A 235 0.69 14.27 14.24
CA LEU A 235 1.66 14.08 13.15
C LEU A 235 2.41 15.35 12.79
N GLU A 236 1.96 16.54 13.23
CA GLU A 236 2.65 17.80 12.93
C GLU A 236 4.01 17.90 13.60
N ALA A 237 4.16 17.32 14.79
CA ALA A 237 5.42 17.21 15.56
C ALA A 237 6.51 16.35 14.89
N PHE A 238 6.17 15.58 13.85
CA PHE A 238 7.09 14.68 13.17
C PHE A 238 7.58 15.24 11.83
N ARG A 239 8.85 14.98 11.51
CA ARG A 239 9.47 15.17 10.19
C ARG A 239 9.61 13.84 9.49
N VAL A 240 9.46 13.85 8.17
CA VAL A 240 9.70 12.71 7.29
C VAL A 240 11.17 12.73 6.89
N PHE A 241 11.86 11.63 7.13
CA PHE A 241 13.22 11.40 6.65
C PHE A 241 13.21 10.28 5.63
N SER A 242 13.86 10.50 4.48
CA SER A 242 14.07 9.48 3.45
C SER A 242 15.55 9.17 3.32
N GLN A 243 15.95 7.90 3.41
CA GLN A 243 17.33 7.47 3.22
C GLN A 243 17.39 6.36 2.16
N ARG A 244 18.43 6.37 1.32
CA ARG A 244 18.69 5.22 0.43
C ARG A 244 19.13 4.03 1.29
N MET A 245 18.48 2.87 1.10
CA MET A 245 18.98 1.64 1.70
C MET A 245 20.37 1.35 1.13
N ARG A 246 21.38 1.26 2.01
CA ARG A 246 22.67 0.70 1.62
C ARG A 246 22.45 -0.79 1.43
N LEU A 247 22.44 -1.25 0.18
CA LEU A 247 22.58 -2.68 -0.11
C LEU A 247 23.92 -3.12 0.49
N SER A 248 23.87 -3.97 1.51
CA SER A 248 25.07 -4.62 2.05
C SER A 248 25.70 -5.45 0.93
N PRO A 249 27.04 -5.48 0.76
CA PRO A 249 27.70 -6.24 -0.31
C PRO A 249 27.58 -7.77 -0.19
N VAL A 250 26.79 -8.29 0.76
CA VAL A 250 26.82 -9.70 1.17
C VAL A 250 25.93 -10.59 0.29
N ASP A 251 25.08 -10.03 -0.56
CA ASP A 251 24.12 -10.81 -1.37
C ASP A 251 24.62 -11.17 -2.80
N PHE A 252 25.89 -10.91 -3.14
CA PHE A 252 26.45 -11.27 -4.46
C PHE A 252 27.33 -12.54 -4.48
N ASP A 253 27.67 -13.13 -3.33
CA ASP A 253 28.68 -14.21 -3.26
C ASP A 253 28.12 -15.64 -3.01
N THR A 254 26.80 -15.87 -3.09
CA THR A 254 26.21 -17.22 -2.94
C THR A 254 25.56 -17.80 -4.20
N LEU A 255 25.78 -17.21 -5.38
CA LEU A 255 25.37 -17.81 -6.67
C LEU A 255 26.56 -18.16 -7.57
N SER A 256 27.69 -18.54 -6.99
CA SER A 256 28.79 -19.16 -7.72
C SER A 256 29.51 -20.18 -6.84
N ARG A 257 28.86 -21.33 -6.62
CA ARG A 257 29.47 -22.65 -6.41
C ARG A 257 28.43 -23.74 -6.51
#